data_AF-A0AAD5RZP0-F1
#
_entry.id   AF-A0AAD5RZP0-F1
#
_cell.length_a   1.000
_cell.length_b   1.000
_cell.length_c   1.000
_cell.angle_alpha   90.00
_cell.angle_beta   90.00
_cell.angle_gamma   90.00
#
_symmetry.space_group_name_H-M   'P 1'
#
loop_
_entity.id
_entity.type
_entity.pdbx_description
1 polymer ?
#
loop_
_entity_poly.entity_id
_entity_poly.type
_entity_poly.pdbx_seq_one_letter_code
_entity_poly.pdbx_strand_id
1 'polypeptide(L)'
;MEVRYAAPEYQPLEQDEGFETKIGRRVLIAGAGPAGLKAAVEMCLMKCERVAVAESRDSFTRLNALRVHREDLDDLIQKYGAKEFYRKLGNEEFQVIPTRRLQLILLKTALIL
;
A
#
# COMPACT_ATOMS: atom_id res chain seq x y z
N MET A 1 -24.97 -8.58 0.47
CA MET A 1 -23.56 -8.85 0.13
C MET A 1 -22.91 -9.33 1.41
N GLU A 2 -22.63 -10.63 1.52
CA GLU A 2 -22.19 -11.25 2.78
C GLU A 2 -20.71 -10.92 3.03
N VAL A 3 -20.45 -9.98 3.96
CA VAL A 3 -19.08 -9.60 4.33
C VAL A 3 -18.56 -10.64 5.31
N ARG A 4 -17.72 -11.54 4.82
CA ARG A 4 -16.99 -12.50 5.67
C ARG A 4 -15.84 -11.76 6.36
N TYR A 5 -16.03 -11.40 7.63
CA TYR A 5 -14.94 -11.00 8.51
C TYR A 5 -14.05 -12.22 8.80
N ALA A 6 -12.76 -12.01 9.05
CA ALA A 6 -11.90 -13.06 9.57
C ALA A 6 -12.48 -13.54 10.91
N ALA A 7 -12.74 -14.84 11.03
CA ALA A 7 -13.32 -15.41 12.24
C ALA A 7 -12.40 -15.12 13.45
N PRO A 8 -12.96 -14.84 14.64
CA PRO A 8 -12.18 -14.63 15.88
C PRO A 8 -11.39 -15.87 16.34
N GLU A 9 -11.59 -17.01 15.69
CA GLU A 9 -10.97 -18.31 15.96
C GLU A 9 -9.60 -18.50 15.29
N TYR A 10 -8.85 -17.42 15.01
CA TYR A 10 -7.50 -17.56 14.45
C TYR A 10 -6.61 -18.34 15.42
N GLN A 11 -6.44 -19.63 15.16
CA GLN A 11 -5.44 -20.46 15.80
C GLN A 11 -4.12 -20.29 15.04
N PRO A 12 -3.06 -19.77 15.67
CA PRO A 12 -1.74 -19.76 15.06
C PRO A 12 -1.34 -21.21 14.79
N LEU A 13 -0.97 -21.53 13.55
CA LEU A 13 -0.37 -22.83 13.23
C LEU A 13 0.92 -22.98 14.04
N GLU A 14 1.08 -24.12 14.72
CA GLU A 14 2.25 -24.42 15.56
C GLU A 14 3.55 -24.30 14.75
N GLN A 15 4.59 -23.82 15.43
CA GLN A 15 5.90 -23.50 14.86
C GLN A 15 6.71 -24.77 14.62
N ASP A 16 6.64 -25.32 13.42
CA ASP A 16 7.57 -26.37 12.98
C ASP A 16 8.88 -25.75 12.46
N GLU A 17 10.00 -26.30 12.92
CA GLU A 17 11.37 -25.90 12.63
C GLU A 17 11.73 -26.15 11.15
N GLY A 18 11.44 -25.17 10.29
CA GLY A 18 11.78 -25.20 8.87
C GLY A 18 10.93 -24.23 8.08
N PHE A 19 11.30 -22.95 8.05
CA PHE A 19 10.42 -21.87 7.60
C PHE A 19 10.33 -21.79 6.06
N GLU A 20 9.60 -22.71 5.44
CA GLU A 20 8.98 -22.48 4.13
C GLU A 20 7.55 -21.99 4.37
N THR A 21 7.40 -20.67 4.55
CA THR A 21 6.09 -20.05 4.74
C THR A 21 5.19 -20.31 3.55
N LYS A 22 4.18 -21.18 3.69
CA LYS A 22 3.15 -21.39 2.66
C LYS A 22 2.53 -20.04 2.27
N ILE A 23 2.81 -19.60 1.05
CA ILE A 23 2.36 -18.34 0.46
C ILE A 23 0.89 -18.48 0.05
N GLY A 24 0.01 -18.56 1.04
CA GLY A 24 -1.46 -18.62 0.90
C GLY A 24 -2.14 -17.55 1.75
N ARG A 25 -1.54 -16.35 1.84
CA ARG A 25 -2.05 -15.26 2.68
C ARG A 25 -3.04 -14.42 1.88
N ARG A 26 -4.31 -14.51 2.26
CA ARG A 26 -5.35 -13.57 1.81
C ARG A 26 -5.42 -12.42 2.81
N VAL A 27 -5.24 -11.18 2.34
CA VAL A 27 -5.14 -9.98 3.18
C VAL A 27 -6.27 -9.02 2.84
N LEU A 28 -6.94 -8.49 3.86
CA LEU A 28 -7.89 -7.38 3.75
C LEU A 28 -7.32 -6.16 4.48
N ILE A 29 -7.20 -5.05 3.77
CA ILE A 29 -6.74 -3.76 4.31
C ILE A 29 -7.95 -2.82 4.36
N ALA A 30 -8.23 -2.28 5.55
CA ALA A 30 -9.27 -1.28 5.73
C ALA A 30 -8.69 0.14 5.60
N GLY A 31 -9.12 0.86 4.57
CA GLY A 31 -8.74 2.24 4.26
C GLY A 31 -7.69 2.36 3.17
N ALA A 32 -7.98 3.19 2.17
CA ALA A 32 -7.07 3.56 1.07
C ALA A 32 -6.35 4.90 1.35
N GLY A 33 -5.97 5.13 2.60
CA GLY A 33 -5.01 6.17 2.96
C GLY A 33 -3.60 5.82 2.47
N PRO A 34 -2.63 6.76 2.53
CA PRO A 34 -1.24 6.48 2.13
C PRO A 34 -0.65 5.24 2.81
N ALA A 35 -0.83 5.10 4.13
CA ALA A 35 -0.32 3.96 4.88
C ALA A 35 -0.97 2.63 4.47
N GLY A 36 -2.31 2.61 4.29
CA GLY A 36 -3.03 1.41 3.86
C GLY A 36 -2.65 0.97 2.45
N LEU A 37 -2.51 1.92 1.52
CA LEU A 37 -2.06 1.62 0.16
C LEU A 37 -0.59 1.17 0.11
N LYS A 38 0.29 1.76 0.94
CA LYS A 38 1.68 1.27 1.06
C LYS A 38 1.71 -0.17 1.57
N ALA A 39 0.92 -0.49 2.60
CA ALA A 39 0.78 -1.87 3.06
C ALA A 39 0.25 -2.80 1.96
N ALA A 40 -0.70 -2.35 1.13
CA ALA A 40 -1.21 -3.15 0.02
C ALA A 40 -0.11 -3.49 -1.00
N VAL A 41 0.71 -2.50 -1.37
CA VAL A 41 1.86 -2.69 -2.27
C VAL A 41 2.84 -3.72 -1.70
N GLU A 42 3.23 -3.57 -0.42
CA GLU A 42 4.16 -4.51 0.23
C GLU A 42 3.59 -5.93 0.27
N MET A 43 2.29 -6.09 0.55
CA MET A 43 1.63 -7.40 0.56
C MET A 43 1.60 -8.03 -0.84
N CYS A 44 1.41 -7.23 -1.90
CA CYS A 44 1.52 -7.71 -3.29
C CYS A 44 2.97 -8.15 -3.60
N LEU A 45 3.98 -7.40 -3.16
CA LEU A 45 5.40 -7.74 -3.36
C LEU A 45 5.80 -9.02 -2.61
N MET A 46 5.22 -9.27 -1.43
CA MET A 46 5.37 -10.52 -0.68
C MET A 46 4.63 -11.72 -1.31
N LYS A 47 4.04 -11.55 -2.49
CA LYS A 47 3.32 -12.59 -3.24
C LYS A 47 2.11 -13.16 -2.51
N CYS A 48 1.45 -12.36 -1.68
CA CYS A 48 0.17 -12.76 -1.08
C CYS A 48 -0.83 -13.20 -2.17
N GLU A 49 -1.52 -14.32 -1.94
CA GLU A 49 -2.46 -14.90 -2.91
C GLU A 49 -3.56 -13.92 -3.31
N ARG A 50 -4.03 -13.11 -2.35
CA ARG A 50 -5.03 -12.09 -2.60
C ARG A 50 -4.87 -10.93 -1.64
N VAL A 51 -4.80 -9.72 -2.18
CA VAL A 51 -4.83 -8.47 -1.41
C VAL A 51 -6.10 -7.71 -1.80
N ALA A 52 -6.94 -7.41 -0.81
CA ALA A 52 -8.14 -6.61 -0.98
C ALA A 52 -8.03 -5.33 -0.14
N VAL A 53 -8.42 -4.19 -0.71
CA VAL A 53 -8.51 -2.91 0.01
C VAL A 53 -9.95 -2.46 0.03
N ALA A 54 -10.50 -2.20 1.22
CA ALA A 54 -11.83 -1.65 1.40
C ALA A 54 -11.72 -0.17 1.80
N GLU A 55 -12.26 0.73 0.99
CA GLU A 55 -12.31 2.16 1.27
C GLU A 55 -13.76 2.64 1.21
N SER A 56 -14.13 3.45 2.20
CA SER A 56 -15.47 4.06 2.32
C SER A 56 -15.75 5.12 1.26
N ARG A 57 -14.70 5.81 0.79
CA ARG A 57 -14.77 6.91 -0.16
C ARG A 57 -14.56 6.41 -1.59
N ASP A 58 -15.24 7.02 -2.54
CA ASP A 58 -15.06 6.77 -3.98
C ASP A 58 -13.92 7.58 -4.61
N SER A 59 -13.41 8.59 -3.89
CA SER A 59 -12.50 9.58 -4.44
C SER A 59 -11.50 10.11 -3.41
N PHE A 60 -10.27 10.37 -3.87
CA PHE A 60 -9.23 11.01 -3.09
C PHE A 60 -9.31 12.53 -3.27
N THR A 61 -9.71 13.29 -2.25
CA THR A 61 -9.94 14.75 -2.37
C THR A 61 -8.94 15.61 -1.61
N ARG A 62 -8.15 15.03 -0.70
CA ARG A 62 -7.26 15.78 0.19
C ARG A 62 -6.06 16.37 -0.55
N LEU A 63 -5.96 17.70 -0.54
CA LEU A 63 -4.85 18.44 -1.14
C LEU A 63 -3.74 18.80 -0.15
N ASN A 64 -3.95 18.54 1.15
CA ASN A 64 -2.96 18.80 2.18
C ASN A 64 -1.62 18.16 1.78
N ALA A 65 -0.58 19.00 1.76
CA ALA A 65 0.75 18.59 1.42
C ALA A 65 1.44 17.97 2.64
N LEU A 66 2.00 16.78 2.43
CA LEU A 66 2.82 16.09 3.41
C LEU A 66 4.28 16.37 3.06
N ARG A 67 5.09 16.70 4.08
CA ARG A 67 6.54 16.68 3.93
C ARG A 67 7.00 15.23 3.95
N VAL A 68 7.85 14.88 3.00
CA VAL A 68 8.37 13.52 2.80
C VAL A 68 9.85 13.54 3.15
N HIS A 69 10.32 12.51 3.86
CA HIS A 69 11.75 12.33 4.10
C HIS A 69 12.45 11.92 2.79
N ARG A 70 13.75 12.22 2.67
CA ARG A 70 14.51 11.88 1.45
C ARG A 70 14.49 10.37 1.18
N GLU A 71 14.62 9.56 2.22
CA GLU A 71 14.59 8.09 2.10
C GLU A 71 13.25 7.58 1.56
N ASP A 72 12.12 8.10 2.06
CA ASP A 72 10.79 7.76 1.55
C ASP A 72 10.57 8.22 0.11
N LEU A 73 11.18 9.35 -0.27
CA LEU A 73 11.12 9.87 -1.64
C LEU A 73 11.90 8.97 -2.61
N ASP A 74 13.10 8.54 -2.21
CA ASP A 74 13.93 7.63 -2.99
C ASP A 74 13.20 6.30 -3.19
N ASP A 75 12.55 5.78 -2.16
CA ASP A 75 11.70 4.60 -2.25
C ASP A 75 10.53 4.80 -3.23
N LEU A 76 9.82 5.93 -3.15
CA LEU A 76 8.74 6.25 -4.08
C LEU A 76 9.23 6.27 -5.54
N ILE A 77 10.37 6.89 -5.80
CA ILE A 77 10.90 7.03 -7.16
C ILE A 77 11.45 5.70 -7.67
N GLN A 78 12.30 5.03 -6.89
CA GLN A 78 13.08 3.88 -7.33
C GLN A 78 12.33 2.55 -7.18
N LYS A 79 11.61 2.35 -6.06
CA LYS A 79 10.93 1.09 -5.77
C LYS A 79 9.49 1.07 -6.28
N TYR A 80 8.78 2.20 -6.19
CA TYR A 80 7.36 2.27 -6.57
C TYR A 80 7.09 2.91 -7.93
N GLY A 81 8.15 3.36 -8.65
CA GLY A 81 8.03 3.95 -9.99
C GLY A 81 7.23 5.26 -10.02
N ALA A 82 7.19 6.00 -8.90
CA ALA A 82 6.29 7.14 -8.73
C ALA A 82 6.51 8.27 -9.74
N LYS A 83 7.70 8.36 -10.35
CA LYS A 83 8.04 9.40 -11.32
C LYS A 83 7.24 9.27 -12.63
N GLU A 84 6.81 8.06 -12.98
CA GLU A 84 5.91 7.80 -14.12
C GLU A 84 4.50 8.34 -13.86
N PHE A 85 4.02 8.23 -12.61
CA PHE A 85 2.67 8.70 -12.25
C PHE A 85 2.63 10.18 -11.86
N TYR A 86 3.75 10.73 -11.38
CA TYR A 86 3.86 12.11 -10.92
C TYR A 86 5.25 12.69 -11.22
N ARG A 87 5.42 13.20 -12.45
CA ARG A 87 6.71 13.73 -12.96
C ARG A 87 7.29 14.92 -12.18
N LYS A 88 6.48 15.61 -11.37
CA LYS A 88 6.92 16.73 -10.51
C LYS A 88 7.59 16.27 -9.21
N LEU A 89 7.51 14.97 -8.90
CA LEU A 89 8.09 14.41 -7.68
C LEU A 89 9.61 14.61 -7.63
N GLY A 90 10.11 15.19 -6.54
CA GLY A 90 11.54 15.39 -6.30
C GLY A 90 12.16 16.61 -6.98
N ASN A 91 11.39 17.39 -7.75
CA ASN A 91 11.92 18.58 -8.45
C ASN A 91 11.78 19.88 -7.64
N GLU A 92 11.10 19.83 -6.49
CA GLU A 92 10.87 20.99 -5.63
C GLU A 92 11.92 21.06 -4.52
N GLU A 93 12.31 22.27 -4.12
CA GLU A 93 13.29 22.53 -3.05
C GLU A 93 12.81 21.95 -1.71
N PHE A 94 11.50 21.99 -1.49
CA PHE A 94 10.83 21.31 -0.39
C PHE A 94 10.20 20.01 -0.90
N GLN A 95 10.57 18.89 -0.29
CA GLN A 95 10.04 17.57 -0.63
C GLN A 95 8.62 17.41 -0.07
N VAL A 96 7.66 18.09 -0.69
CA VAL A 96 6.25 18.05 -0.32
C VAL A 96 5.42 17.36 -1.38
N ILE A 97 4.43 16.59 -0.94
CA ILE A 97 3.50 15.89 -1.84
C ILE A 97 2.05 16.06 -1.35
N PRO A 98 1.11 16.47 -2.22
CA PRO A 98 -0.30 16.45 -1.85
C PRO A 98 -0.74 15.02 -1.53
N THR A 99 -1.49 14.84 -0.44
CA THR A 99 -1.94 13.52 0.03
C THR A 99 -2.63 12.72 -1.09
N ARG A 100 -3.50 13.36 -1.88
CA ARG A 100 -4.15 12.76 -3.06
C ARG A 100 -3.14 12.22 -4.08
N ARG A 101 -2.02 12.91 -4.33
CA ARG A 101 -1.00 12.46 -5.29
C ARG A 101 -0.31 11.20 -4.79
N LEU A 102 0.06 11.18 -3.52
CA LEU A 102 0.64 9.99 -2.89
C LEU A 102 -0.31 8.79 -2.96
N GLN A 103 -1.59 9.00 -2.64
CA GLN A 103 -2.60 7.95 -2.75
C GLN A 103 -2.75 7.43 -4.19
N LEU A 104 -2.75 8.31 -5.19
CA LEU A 104 -2.85 7.90 -6.60
C LEU A 104 -1.62 7.14 -7.08
N ILE A 105 -0.42 7.52 -6.64
CA ILE A 105 0.81 6.79 -6.93
C ILE A 105 0.69 5.37 -6.37
N LEU A 106 0.46 5.24 -5.06
CA LEU A 106 0.41 3.94 -4.39
C LEU A 106 -0.73 3.07 -4.91
N LEU A 107 -1.90 3.65 -5.22
CA LEU A 107 -3.01 2.91 -5.81
C LEU A 107 -2.64 2.35 -7.19
N LYS A 108 -2.02 3.16 -8.06
CA LYS A 108 -1.59 2.69 -9.38
C LYS A 108 -0.53 1.60 -9.27
N THR A 109 0.44 1.77 -8.37
CA THR A 109 1.46 0.76 -8.09
C THR A 109 0.81 -0.55 -7.62
N ALA A 110 -0.12 -0.50 -6.67
CA ALA A 110 -0.81 -1.68 -6.14
C ALA A 110 -1.65 -2.42 -7.20
N LEU A 111 -2.21 -1.70 -8.19
CA LEU A 111 -3.02 -2.30 -9.26
C LEU A 111 -2.18 -2.90 -10.40
N ILE A 112 -0.90 -2.56 -10.50
CA ILE A 112 0.02 -3.10 -11.52
C ILE A 112 0.70 -4.39 -11.04
N LEU A 113 0.89 -4.52 -9.72
CA LEU A 113 1.47 -5.70 -9.07
C LEU A 113 0.47 -6.86 -8.96
#